data_AF-A0A224VFL6-F1
#
_entry.id   AF-A0A224VFL6-F1
#
_cell.length_a   1.000
_cell.length_b   1.000
_cell.length_c   1.000
_cell.angle_alpha   90.00
_cell.angle_beta   90.00
_cell.angle_gamma   90.00
#
_symmetry.space_group_name_H-M   'P 1'
#
loop_
_entity.id
_entity.type
_entity.pdbx_description
1 polymer ?
#
loop_
_entity_poly.entity_id
_entity_poly.type
_entity_poly.pdbx_seq_one_letter_code
_entity_poly.pdbx_strand_id
1 'polypeptide(L)'
;MLSKSTINYFQLILEQFEVLGTTYKERGIIVYKSLTFAITLASLLTASIFCSQTAPSAAAKVTITTNKTFKKTSFLPNTNKNVYVWNAKYNRKLHNLKNYPRTNLYATKRVTIKTRNYFGSYYDVQSANKKIKGYVWHGQLIQGKYYKGGFYRYPTLNVLLANRRYVKGNKPGYWDASGIYSYANRINGTINKEHLQAFTKTPSFSDQKKVLTYLEKDRPYLPKMLNYGNHNGARIVMRRTKTKAGQSVRVPMIDILNDRATGNNWEEINSFASVLDLAKLPNGGKPIATYDVNKTSVIPFGGRQFDFPDPNAEFSAAANGPITHIYGNDFGPDHNLSLVDQDRWLRYVPTSNILKLSNTQPTFKDGIWYYPATFQNNVSYGKYDQKMLGQMNPSKSQYYRYVTTLGFYQYHYENGKWHGQYQAMFFSNQPTPNGQVILTFAKLVTKSDAYDTWVAPENPHDIHTFSGNDATVLPYLYKPVSYYDAFTK
;
A
#
# COMPACT_ATOMS: atom_id res chain seq x y z
N MET A 1 21.22 -84.65 30.97
CA MET A 1 22.62 -84.22 31.12
C MET A 1 22.63 -82.75 31.52
N LEU A 2 23.57 -82.35 32.37
CA LEU A 2 23.76 -80.97 32.84
C LEU A 2 24.75 -80.23 31.92
N SER A 3 24.50 -78.95 31.66
CA SER A 3 25.55 -77.93 31.82
C SER A 3 24.96 -76.56 32.21
N LYS A 4 25.48 -76.03 33.31
CA LYS A 4 25.57 -74.58 33.62
C LYS A 4 26.87 -74.08 32.95
N SER A 5 27.17 -72.82 32.68
CA SER A 5 26.55 -71.48 32.86
C SER A 5 27.22 -70.55 31.81
N THR A 6 26.84 -69.29 31.57
CA THR A 6 27.17 -68.09 32.38
C THR A 6 26.67 -66.84 31.63
N ILE A 7 26.34 -65.74 32.35
CA ILE A 7 25.98 -64.39 31.83
C ILE A 7 24.60 -64.34 31.13
N ASN A 8 23.61 -63.48 31.46
CA ASN A 8 23.57 -62.25 32.27
C ASN A 8 22.23 -62.13 33.04
N TYR A 9 22.17 -61.36 34.14
CA TYR A 9 20.93 -61.06 34.90
C TYR A 9 20.90 -59.59 35.35
N PHE A 10 19.80 -58.88 35.06
CA PHE A 10 19.33 -57.59 35.63
C PHE A 10 20.29 -56.38 35.78
N GLN A 11 20.02 -55.31 35.01
CA GLN A 11 19.78 -53.90 35.42
C GLN A 11 19.52 -53.05 34.13
N LEU A 12 18.47 -52.22 34.00
CA LEU A 12 18.17 -50.88 34.60
C LEU A 12 18.76 -49.72 33.74
N ILE A 13 18.06 -48.58 33.69
CA ILE A 13 18.48 -47.23 33.22
C ILE A 13 18.11 -46.80 31.78
N LEU A 14 17.84 -45.48 31.74
CA LEU A 14 17.40 -44.49 30.76
C LEU A 14 18.04 -44.43 29.36
N GLU A 15 17.34 -43.64 28.53
CA GLU A 15 17.84 -42.70 27.50
C GLU A 15 18.30 -43.22 26.11
N GLN A 16 17.51 -42.84 25.10
CA GLN A 16 18.00 -41.84 24.15
C GLN A 16 17.09 -40.60 24.11
N PHE A 17 17.50 -39.56 24.85
CA PHE A 17 17.66 -38.22 24.28
C PHE A 17 19.00 -38.23 23.46
N GLU A 18 19.44 -37.25 22.66
CA GLU A 18 19.21 -35.80 22.63
C GLU A 18 19.71 -35.19 21.29
N VAL A 19 19.99 -33.86 21.33
CA VAL A 19 20.60 -32.95 20.33
C VAL A 19 19.63 -32.47 19.25
N LEU A 20 19.26 -31.19 19.11
CA LEU A 20 19.36 -29.94 19.93
C LEU A 20 18.11 -29.08 19.53
N GLY A 21 17.75 -27.88 20.02
CA GLY A 21 18.31 -26.81 20.86
C GLY A 21 17.81 -25.46 20.26
N THR A 22 17.32 -24.43 20.97
CA THR A 22 17.48 -23.99 22.37
C THR A 22 16.24 -23.28 22.96
N THR A 23 16.32 -22.92 24.26
CA THR A 23 15.27 -22.56 25.23
C THR A 23 14.97 -21.05 25.39
N TYR A 24 13.92 -20.66 26.15
CA TYR A 24 14.07 -19.86 27.40
C TYR A 24 12.77 -19.60 28.24
N LYS A 25 12.80 -20.09 29.50
CA LYS A 25 12.21 -19.66 30.80
C LYS A 25 10.73 -19.24 31.06
N GLU A 26 10.10 -20.05 31.93
CA GLU A 26 9.40 -19.74 33.20
C GLU A 26 8.49 -18.48 33.40
N ARG A 27 7.24 -18.67 33.89
CA ARG A 27 6.90 -18.75 35.33
C ARG A 27 5.38 -18.94 35.59
N GLY A 28 5.04 -19.98 36.36
CA GLY A 28 3.92 -20.09 37.33
C GLY A 28 2.47 -19.69 36.96
N ILE A 29 1.56 -20.67 36.99
CA ILE A 29 0.40 -20.75 37.93
C ILE A 29 -0.33 -22.09 37.69
N ILE A 30 -0.62 -22.82 38.78
CA ILE A 30 -1.38 -24.08 38.78
C ILE A 30 -2.83 -23.80 39.16
N VAL A 31 -3.80 -24.35 38.41
CA VAL A 31 -5.14 -24.69 38.94
C VAL A 31 -5.57 -26.04 38.36
N TYR A 32 -5.90 -26.97 39.25
CA TYR A 32 -6.22 -28.36 38.94
C TYR A 32 -7.53 -28.54 38.15
N LYS A 33 -7.61 -29.64 37.39
CA LYS A 33 -8.84 -30.12 36.74
C LYS A 33 -9.06 -31.61 36.99
N SER A 34 -10.34 -31.97 37.11
CA SER A 34 -10.91 -33.33 37.07
C SER A 34 -10.33 -34.38 38.02
N LEU A 35 -11.01 -34.60 39.14
CA LEU A 35 -11.09 -35.90 39.80
C LEU A 35 -12.30 -36.65 39.22
N THR A 36 -12.08 -37.82 38.62
CA THR A 36 -13.16 -38.64 38.03
C THR A 36 -13.44 -39.83 38.95
N PHE A 37 -14.69 -39.98 39.39
CA PHE A 37 -15.10 -41.10 40.25
C PHE A 37 -15.44 -42.34 39.42
N ALA A 38 -15.17 -43.53 39.99
CA ALA A 38 -15.36 -44.81 39.32
C ALA A 38 -16.83 -45.27 39.29
N ILE A 39 -17.14 -46.20 38.37
CA ILE A 39 -18.45 -46.83 38.20
C ILE A 39 -18.44 -48.21 38.85
N THR A 40 -19.48 -48.54 39.62
CA THR A 40 -19.90 -49.91 39.91
C THR A 40 -21.42 -50.03 39.78
N LEU A 41 -21.89 -51.23 39.42
CA LEU A 41 -23.21 -51.48 38.84
C LEU A 41 -24.06 -52.42 39.72
N ALA A 42 -25.39 -52.36 39.53
CA ALA A 42 -26.40 -53.37 39.92
C ALA A 42 -26.82 -53.41 41.41
N SER A 43 -28.08 -53.69 41.79
CA SER A 43 -29.36 -53.77 41.05
C SER A 43 -30.57 -53.96 42.00
N LEU A 44 -31.80 -53.99 41.45
CA LEU A 44 -33.13 -54.35 42.03
C LEU A 44 -33.98 -53.30 42.78
N LEU A 45 -35.20 -53.09 42.25
CA LEU A 45 -36.56 -53.01 42.88
C LEU A 45 -36.74 -52.25 44.22
N THR A 46 -37.77 -51.42 44.44
CA THR A 46 -39.21 -51.61 44.12
C THR A 46 -39.96 -50.25 44.10
N ALA A 47 -41.25 -50.25 43.71
CA ALA A 47 -42.05 -49.05 43.46
C ALA A 47 -42.32 -48.13 44.67
N SER A 48 -42.28 -46.81 44.44
CA SER A 48 -43.06 -45.83 45.20
C SER A 48 -43.49 -44.68 44.30
N ILE A 49 -44.82 -44.49 44.16
CA ILE A 49 -45.40 -43.38 43.40
C ILE A 49 -45.39 -42.14 44.30
N PHE A 50 -44.31 -41.39 44.27
CA PHE A 50 -44.33 -40.00 44.71
C PHE A 50 -44.63 -39.10 43.51
N CYS A 51 -45.79 -38.44 43.54
CA CYS A 51 -46.05 -37.27 42.69
C CYS A 51 -45.11 -36.14 43.11
N SER A 52 -43.87 -36.18 42.62
CA SER A 52 -43.00 -35.02 42.56
C SER A 52 -43.66 -33.99 41.65
N GLN A 53 -44.46 -33.08 42.23
CA GLN A 53 -44.82 -31.85 41.56
C GLN A 53 -43.53 -31.22 41.07
N THR A 54 -43.36 -31.15 39.74
CA THR A 54 -42.25 -30.39 39.17
C THR A 54 -42.54 -28.94 39.45
N ALA A 55 -41.96 -28.41 40.53
CA ALA A 55 -42.01 -26.99 40.83
C ALA A 55 -41.63 -26.24 39.55
N PRO A 56 -42.50 -25.35 39.03
CA PRO A 56 -42.28 -24.75 37.72
C PRO A 56 -40.92 -24.07 37.73
N SER A 57 -40.02 -24.55 36.86
CA SER A 57 -38.62 -24.14 36.86
C SER A 57 -38.55 -22.61 36.81
N ALA A 58 -38.19 -21.99 37.94
CA ALA A 58 -38.29 -20.55 38.10
C ALA A 58 -37.51 -19.87 36.98
N ALA A 59 -38.24 -19.22 36.07
CA ALA A 59 -37.69 -18.74 34.80
C ALA A 59 -36.48 -17.85 35.09
N ALA A 60 -35.28 -18.33 34.71
CA ALA A 60 -34.02 -17.80 35.19
C ALA A 60 -33.95 -16.28 35.00
N LYS A 61 -33.93 -15.53 36.12
CA LYS A 61 -34.02 -14.08 36.14
C LYS A 61 -32.93 -13.47 35.25
N VAL A 62 -33.36 -12.81 34.17
CA VAL A 62 -32.48 -12.05 33.30
C VAL A 62 -32.15 -10.73 34.00
N THR A 63 -30.88 -10.49 34.29
CA THR A 63 -30.40 -9.21 34.82
C THR A 63 -29.73 -8.43 33.70
N ILE A 64 -30.16 -7.17 33.51
CA ILE A 64 -29.60 -6.25 32.52
C ILE A 64 -29.09 -5.01 33.25
N THR A 65 -27.76 -4.84 33.26
CA THR A 65 -27.08 -3.74 33.93
C THR A 65 -26.44 -2.82 32.91
N THR A 66 -26.58 -1.50 33.04
CA THR A 66 -25.88 -0.57 32.14
C THR A 66 -24.41 -0.47 32.56
N ASN A 67 -23.49 -0.82 31.65
CA ASN A 67 -22.05 -0.76 31.91
C ASN A 67 -21.45 0.59 31.54
N LYS A 68 -21.95 1.18 30.44
CA LYS A 68 -21.41 2.41 29.85
C LYS A 68 -22.46 3.10 28.99
N THR A 69 -22.61 4.41 29.16
CA THR A 69 -23.34 5.30 28.24
C THR A 69 -22.34 6.02 27.31
N PHE A 70 -22.81 6.48 26.15
CA PHE A 70 -22.01 7.22 25.17
C PHE A 70 -22.90 7.99 24.19
N LYS A 71 -22.32 9.00 23.51
CA LYS A 71 -23.00 9.77 22.45
C LYS A 71 -23.57 8.81 21.38
N LYS A 72 -24.75 9.12 20.84
CA LYS A 72 -25.45 8.29 19.83
C LYS A 72 -24.52 7.89 18.68
N THR A 73 -24.08 6.63 18.69
CA THR A 73 -23.03 6.11 17.80
C THR A 73 -23.63 5.12 16.83
N SER A 74 -23.26 5.22 15.55
CA SER A 74 -23.66 4.28 14.51
C SER A 74 -22.75 3.05 14.51
N PHE A 75 -23.36 1.89 14.37
CA PHE A 75 -22.72 0.59 14.24
C PHE A 75 -23.21 -0.13 13.00
N LEU A 76 -22.36 -0.98 12.44
CA LEU A 76 -22.69 -1.91 11.38
C LEU A 76 -22.42 -3.36 11.86
N PRO A 77 -23.17 -4.36 11.37
CA PRO A 77 -22.83 -5.75 11.59
C PRO A 77 -21.44 -6.03 11.01
N ASN A 78 -20.58 -6.70 11.77
CA ASN A 78 -19.21 -6.97 11.38
C ASN A 78 -18.98 -8.41 10.85
N THR A 79 -20.02 -9.23 10.72
CA THR A 79 -19.90 -10.60 10.20
C THR A 79 -20.98 -10.92 9.16
N ASN A 80 -20.80 -12.03 8.43
CA ASN A 80 -21.84 -12.63 7.59
C ASN A 80 -22.55 -13.81 8.29
N LYS A 81 -22.09 -14.20 9.50
CA LYS A 81 -22.73 -15.23 10.33
C LYS A 81 -24.07 -14.74 10.91
N ASN A 82 -24.89 -15.66 11.42
CA ASN A 82 -26.13 -15.33 12.13
C ASN A 82 -25.83 -14.46 13.37
N VAL A 83 -26.45 -13.28 13.47
CA VAL A 83 -26.31 -12.38 14.62
C VAL A 83 -27.69 -11.83 14.97
N TYR A 84 -28.15 -12.11 16.19
CA TYR A 84 -29.54 -11.81 16.56
C TYR A 84 -29.69 -10.49 17.32
N VAL A 85 -30.78 -9.78 17.01
CA VAL A 85 -31.33 -8.70 17.83
C VAL A 85 -32.32 -9.33 18.80
N TRP A 86 -32.08 -9.20 20.10
CA TRP A 86 -32.94 -9.75 21.15
C TRP A 86 -33.91 -8.69 21.69
N ASN A 87 -35.10 -9.11 22.11
CA ASN A 87 -36.06 -8.22 22.74
C ASN A 87 -35.60 -7.71 24.12
N ALA A 88 -36.30 -6.72 24.67
CA ALA A 88 -35.96 -6.12 25.95
C ALA A 88 -35.95 -7.10 27.14
N LYS A 89 -36.75 -8.18 27.08
CA LYS A 89 -36.79 -9.26 28.09
C LYS A 89 -35.72 -10.36 27.85
N TYR A 90 -34.90 -10.24 26.80
CA TYR A 90 -33.88 -11.20 26.38
C TYR A 90 -34.35 -12.66 26.26
N ASN A 91 -35.61 -12.88 25.90
CA ASN A 91 -36.21 -14.21 25.76
C ASN A 91 -36.66 -14.53 24.31
N ARG A 92 -36.62 -13.55 23.39
CA ARG A 92 -37.01 -13.73 21.99
C ARG A 92 -36.04 -13.04 21.03
N LYS A 93 -35.59 -13.78 20.01
CA LYS A 93 -34.88 -13.24 18.83
C LYS A 93 -35.89 -12.51 17.96
N LEU A 94 -35.65 -11.25 17.63
CA LEU A 94 -36.53 -10.41 16.81
C LEU A 94 -36.07 -10.33 15.35
N HIS A 95 -34.77 -10.18 15.12
CA HIS A 95 -34.18 -10.05 13.79
C HIS A 95 -32.83 -10.77 13.71
N ASN A 96 -32.41 -11.15 12.51
CA ASN A 96 -31.07 -11.66 12.22
C ASN A 96 -30.33 -10.67 11.31
N LEU A 97 -29.28 -10.03 11.84
CA LEU A 97 -28.54 -8.94 11.18
C LEU A 97 -27.78 -9.36 9.92
N LYS A 98 -27.61 -10.67 9.64
CA LYS A 98 -27.09 -11.13 8.34
C LYS A 98 -27.98 -10.66 7.17
N ASN A 99 -29.28 -10.50 7.42
CA ASN A 99 -30.25 -10.01 6.43
C ASN A 99 -30.25 -8.46 6.33
N TYR A 100 -29.48 -7.78 7.18
CA TYR A 100 -29.45 -6.31 7.30
C TYR A 100 -28.02 -5.74 7.23
N PRO A 101 -27.16 -6.16 6.28
CA PRO A 101 -25.72 -5.80 6.26
C PRO A 101 -25.46 -4.31 6.00
N ARG A 102 -26.45 -3.58 5.48
CA ARG A 102 -26.42 -2.14 5.16
C ARG A 102 -27.20 -1.28 6.15
N THR A 103 -27.72 -1.86 7.24
CA THR A 103 -28.54 -1.12 8.22
C THR A 103 -27.66 -0.47 9.29
N ASN A 104 -27.73 0.86 9.39
CA ASN A 104 -27.14 1.62 10.49
C ASN A 104 -27.92 1.35 11.79
N LEU A 105 -27.23 0.76 12.77
CA LEU A 105 -27.73 0.50 14.11
C LEU A 105 -27.17 1.56 15.07
N TYR A 106 -28.02 2.41 15.63
CA TYR A 106 -27.60 3.44 16.57
C TYR A 106 -27.72 2.94 18.01
N ALA A 107 -26.65 3.11 18.80
CA ALA A 107 -26.66 2.85 20.23
C ALA A 107 -26.22 4.09 21.04
N THR A 108 -26.72 4.19 22.26
CA THR A 108 -26.31 5.18 23.28
C THR A 108 -25.78 4.55 24.55
N LYS A 109 -25.86 3.22 24.68
CA LYS A 109 -25.35 2.47 25.84
C LYS A 109 -24.94 1.05 25.51
N ARG A 110 -24.01 0.53 26.30
CA ARG A 110 -23.59 -0.86 26.38
C ARG A 110 -24.04 -1.41 27.74
N VAL A 111 -24.71 -2.54 27.71
CA VAL A 111 -25.23 -3.24 28.89
C VAL A 111 -24.51 -4.59 29.07
N THR A 112 -24.42 -5.09 30.30
CA THR A 112 -24.21 -6.51 30.58
C THR A 112 -25.58 -7.16 30.66
N ILE A 113 -25.73 -8.31 29.98
CA ILE A 113 -26.86 -9.20 30.17
C ILE A 113 -26.32 -10.47 30.82
N LYS A 114 -26.89 -10.81 31.98
CA LYS A 114 -26.63 -12.05 32.71
C LYS A 114 -27.91 -12.88 32.76
N THR A 115 -27.82 -14.13 32.32
CA THR A 115 -28.82 -15.19 32.53
C THR A 115 -28.15 -16.32 33.33
N ARG A 116 -28.85 -17.42 33.62
CA ARG A 116 -28.26 -18.60 34.29
C ARG A 116 -27.07 -19.19 33.51
N ASN A 117 -27.14 -19.19 32.17
CA ASN A 117 -26.20 -19.90 31.30
C ASN A 117 -25.31 -18.97 30.46
N TYR A 118 -25.61 -17.67 30.41
CA TYR A 118 -24.92 -16.71 29.55
C TYR A 118 -24.61 -15.40 30.27
N PHE A 119 -23.41 -14.91 30.05
CA PHE A 119 -22.96 -13.59 30.49
C PHE A 119 -22.28 -12.89 29.32
N GLY A 120 -22.61 -11.63 29.06
CA GLY A 120 -21.96 -10.90 27.97
C GLY A 120 -22.36 -9.44 27.88
N SER A 121 -21.59 -8.70 27.08
CA SER A 121 -21.83 -7.29 26.78
C SER A 121 -22.66 -7.10 25.50
N TYR A 122 -23.68 -6.26 25.55
CA TYR A 122 -24.59 -6.00 24.44
C TYR A 122 -24.71 -4.50 24.21
N TYR A 123 -24.92 -4.09 22.96
CA TYR A 123 -25.39 -2.75 22.64
C TYR A 123 -26.92 -2.74 22.61
N ASP A 124 -27.53 -1.73 23.24
CA ASP A 124 -28.94 -1.40 23.04
C ASP A 124 -29.04 -0.60 21.73
N VAL A 125 -29.54 -1.22 20.67
CA VAL A 125 -29.53 -0.66 19.31
C VAL A 125 -30.92 -0.30 18.81
N GLN A 126 -30.98 0.72 17.96
CA GLN A 126 -32.16 1.07 17.18
C GLN A 126 -31.77 1.48 15.75
N SER A 127 -32.49 0.98 14.73
CA SER A 127 -32.35 1.46 13.34
C SER A 127 -32.95 2.86 13.14
N ALA A 128 -32.53 3.59 12.11
CA ALA A 128 -33.05 4.94 11.80
C ALA A 128 -34.58 4.98 11.71
N ASN A 129 -35.17 3.98 11.05
CA ASN A 129 -36.62 3.82 10.87
C ASN A 129 -37.33 3.14 12.06
N LYS A 130 -36.64 2.97 13.20
CA LYS A 130 -37.14 2.34 14.44
C LYS A 130 -37.60 0.87 14.33
N LYS A 131 -37.66 0.28 13.12
CA LYS A 131 -38.15 -1.09 12.85
C LYS A 131 -37.30 -2.20 13.49
N ILE A 132 -36.00 -1.96 13.68
CA ILE A 132 -35.10 -2.88 14.40
C ILE A 132 -34.72 -2.21 15.71
N LYS A 133 -35.10 -2.81 16.85
CA LYS A 133 -34.74 -2.35 18.19
C LYS A 133 -34.45 -3.54 19.11
N GLY A 134 -33.43 -3.44 19.96
CA GLY A 134 -33.14 -4.45 20.98
C GLY A 134 -31.65 -4.63 21.28
N TYR A 135 -31.30 -5.75 21.89
CA TYR A 135 -29.93 -6.04 22.31
C TYR A 135 -29.16 -6.88 21.29
N VAL A 136 -27.94 -6.46 20.95
CA VAL A 136 -27.04 -7.17 20.03
C VAL A 136 -25.68 -7.37 20.70
N TRP A 137 -25.10 -8.57 20.60
CA TRP A 137 -23.80 -8.87 21.21
C TRP A 137 -22.72 -7.93 20.64
N HIS A 138 -22.02 -7.22 21.53
CA HIS A 138 -21.15 -6.11 21.13
C HIS A 138 -20.03 -6.52 20.17
N GLY A 139 -19.51 -7.75 20.30
CA GLY A 139 -18.41 -8.27 19.50
C GLY A 139 -18.74 -8.54 18.03
N GLN A 140 -20.03 -8.52 17.66
CA GLN A 140 -20.55 -8.70 16.30
C GLN A 140 -20.91 -7.40 15.59
N LEU A 141 -20.74 -6.26 16.27
CA LEU A 141 -20.87 -4.93 15.67
C LEU A 141 -19.49 -4.26 15.58
N ILE A 142 -19.34 -3.34 14.64
CA ILE A 142 -18.22 -2.41 14.56
C ILE A 142 -18.77 -0.99 14.46
N GLN A 143 -18.09 -0.02 15.09
CA GLN A 143 -18.46 1.39 14.95
C GLN A 143 -18.25 1.81 13.49
N GLY A 144 -19.33 2.26 12.86
CA GLY A 144 -19.32 2.57 11.44
C GLY A 144 -20.69 2.98 10.91
N LYS A 145 -20.69 3.51 9.70
CA LYS A 145 -21.90 4.04 9.04
C LYS A 145 -21.91 3.68 7.56
N TYR A 146 -23.01 3.09 7.11
CA TYR A 146 -23.37 2.92 5.71
C TYR A 146 -24.03 4.19 5.17
N TYR A 147 -23.70 4.54 3.93
CA TYR A 147 -24.28 5.62 3.16
C TYR A 147 -24.88 5.06 1.86
N LYS A 148 -26.04 5.59 1.45
CA LYS A 148 -26.69 5.20 0.19
C LYS A 148 -25.72 5.37 -0.99
N GLY A 149 -25.67 4.34 -1.83
CA GLY A 149 -24.70 4.22 -2.94
C GLY A 149 -23.60 3.18 -2.71
N GLY A 150 -23.59 2.43 -1.61
CA GLY A 150 -22.61 1.34 -1.41
C GLY A 150 -21.44 1.68 -0.48
N PHE A 151 -21.41 2.87 0.11
CA PHE A 151 -20.24 3.36 0.85
C PHE A 151 -20.32 3.12 2.35
N TYR A 152 -19.17 2.80 2.98
CA TYR A 152 -19.03 2.51 4.40
C TYR A 152 -17.91 3.34 5.03
N ARG A 153 -18.12 3.87 6.24
CA ARG A 153 -17.10 4.56 7.06
C ARG A 153 -16.83 3.76 8.33
N TYR A 154 -15.56 3.60 8.71
CA TYR A 154 -15.14 2.87 9.91
C TYR A 154 -14.10 3.69 10.71
N PRO A 155 -14.55 4.60 11.61
CA PRO A 155 -13.64 5.50 12.33
C PRO A 155 -12.63 4.77 13.20
N THR A 156 -13.01 3.67 13.85
CA THR A 156 -12.13 2.85 14.70
C THR A 156 -11.09 2.06 13.91
N LEU A 157 -11.18 2.04 12.58
CA LEU A 157 -10.21 1.43 11.66
C LEU A 157 -9.45 2.50 10.86
N ASN A 158 -9.68 3.79 11.15
CA ASN A 158 -9.08 4.91 10.43
C ASN A 158 -9.42 4.94 8.91
N VAL A 159 -10.55 4.33 8.53
CA VAL A 159 -11.10 4.33 7.16
C VAL A 159 -12.15 5.44 7.02
N LEU A 160 -11.85 6.45 6.20
CA LEU A 160 -12.73 7.58 5.92
C LEU A 160 -13.95 7.16 5.11
N LEU A 161 -13.74 6.37 4.05
CA LEU A 161 -14.77 5.80 3.21
C LEU A 161 -14.24 4.56 2.49
N ALA A 162 -15.08 3.56 2.25
CA ALA A 162 -14.79 2.37 1.46
C ALA A 162 -16.02 1.96 0.65
N ASN A 163 -15.84 1.38 -0.54
CA ASN A 163 -16.93 0.75 -1.29
C ASN A 163 -17.20 -0.71 -0.86
N ARG A 164 -16.27 -1.31 -0.09
CA ARG A 164 -16.38 -2.64 0.48
C ARG A 164 -16.69 -2.60 1.98
N ARG A 165 -17.53 -3.51 2.45
CA ARG A 165 -17.91 -3.66 3.86
C ARG A 165 -16.84 -4.41 4.65
N TYR A 166 -16.55 -3.97 5.88
CA TYR A 166 -15.72 -4.71 6.84
C TYR A 166 -16.38 -6.02 7.28
N VAL A 167 -15.61 -7.13 7.24
CA VAL A 167 -16.02 -8.44 7.76
C VAL A 167 -14.91 -9.03 8.64
N LYS A 168 -15.29 -9.33 9.88
CA LYS A 168 -14.50 -9.96 10.95
C LYS A 168 -14.41 -11.47 10.71
N GLY A 169 -13.18 -11.96 10.57
CA GLY A 169 -12.85 -13.33 10.13
C GLY A 169 -11.60 -13.33 9.26
N ASN A 170 -11.38 -12.23 8.52
CA ASN A 170 -10.11 -11.89 7.88
C ASN A 170 -9.06 -11.58 8.98
N LYS A 171 -7.76 -11.80 8.72
CA LYS A 171 -6.68 -11.50 9.68
C LYS A 171 -6.85 -10.04 10.16
N PRO A 172 -7.00 -9.76 11.47
CA PRO A 172 -7.47 -8.45 11.95
C PRO A 172 -6.68 -7.22 11.46
N GLY A 173 -5.38 -7.37 11.22
CA GLY A 173 -4.48 -6.28 10.83
C GLY A 173 -4.77 -5.64 9.46
N TYR A 174 -5.23 -6.36 8.44
CA TYR A 174 -5.38 -5.79 7.07
C TYR A 174 -6.44 -4.68 6.96
N TRP A 175 -7.38 -4.65 7.90
CA TRP A 175 -8.39 -3.61 8.00
C TRP A 175 -8.06 -2.50 8.99
N ASP A 176 -7.05 -2.70 9.84
CA ASP A 176 -6.62 -1.72 10.83
C ASP A 176 -5.55 -0.78 10.26
N ALA A 177 -6.01 0.34 9.68
CA ALA A 177 -5.14 1.43 9.26
C ALA A 177 -4.74 2.37 10.42
N SER A 178 -4.81 1.92 11.68
CA SER A 178 -4.37 2.69 12.87
C SER A 178 -3.11 2.12 13.54
N GLY A 179 -2.80 0.83 13.33
CA GLY A 179 -1.62 0.14 13.88
C GLY A 179 -0.30 0.36 13.11
N ILE A 180 0.65 -0.58 13.18
CA ILE A 180 1.98 -0.45 12.54
C ILE A 180 1.90 -0.34 11.00
N TYR A 181 0.89 -0.97 10.39
CA TYR A 181 0.57 -0.86 8.96
C TYR A 181 -0.07 0.48 8.56
N SER A 182 -0.22 1.43 9.49
CA SER A 182 -0.78 2.76 9.22
C SER A 182 0.19 3.72 8.55
N TYR A 183 1.47 3.37 8.40
CA TYR A 183 2.40 4.21 7.65
C TYR A 183 2.10 4.16 6.14
N ALA A 184 2.39 5.27 5.48
CA ALA A 184 2.52 5.34 4.04
C ALA A 184 3.92 4.83 3.67
N ASN A 185 3.95 3.75 2.88
CA ASN A 185 5.15 3.13 2.35
C ASN A 185 5.35 3.50 0.86
N ARG A 186 4.40 4.24 0.26
CA ARG A 186 4.45 4.69 -1.14
C ARG A 186 4.81 6.16 -1.32
N ILE A 187 4.60 6.99 -0.30
CA ILE A 187 5.15 8.36 -0.27
C ILE A 187 6.61 8.24 0.13
N ASN A 188 7.49 8.46 -0.84
CA ASN A 188 8.94 8.29 -0.70
C ASN A 188 9.65 9.65 -0.70
N GLY A 189 10.98 9.64 -0.69
CA GLY A 189 11.78 10.85 -0.89
C GLY A 189 11.75 11.84 0.28
N THR A 190 11.80 13.13 -0.05
CA THR A 190 11.84 14.23 0.92
C THR A 190 10.45 14.81 1.09
N ILE A 191 10.00 14.92 2.34
CA ILE A 191 8.71 15.51 2.68
C ILE A 191 8.92 16.78 3.51
N ASN A 192 8.42 17.91 2.99
CA ASN A 192 8.30 19.16 3.72
C ASN A 192 6.98 19.17 4.51
N LYS A 193 7.01 19.62 5.77
CA LYS A 193 5.83 19.58 6.64
C LYS A 193 4.86 20.73 6.38
N GLU A 194 5.37 21.93 6.13
CA GLU A 194 4.59 23.14 5.91
C GLU A 194 3.72 23.00 4.66
N HIS A 195 4.33 22.66 3.52
CA HIS A 195 3.66 22.44 2.24
C HIS A 195 2.73 21.23 2.26
N LEU A 196 3.15 20.10 2.86
CA LEU A 196 2.28 18.92 2.96
C LEU A 196 1.02 19.18 3.82
N GLN A 197 0.99 20.22 4.67
CA GLN A 197 -0.16 20.54 5.53
C GLN A 197 -1.45 20.71 4.73
N ALA A 198 -1.40 21.26 3.51
CA ALA A 198 -2.55 21.41 2.62
C ALA A 198 -3.27 20.06 2.37
N PHE A 199 -2.50 18.99 2.24
CA PHE A 199 -2.96 17.63 1.94
C PHE A 199 -3.29 16.80 3.19
N THR A 200 -2.98 17.26 4.41
CA THR A 200 -3.30 16.53 5.66
C THR A 200 -4.78 16.55 6.06
N LYS A 201 -5.59 17.41 5.42
CA LYS A 201 -7.01 17.59 5.75
C LYS A 201 -7.83 16.37 5.35
N THR A 202 -8.85 16.03 6.14
CA THR A 202 -9.85 15.03 5.73
C THR A 202 -10.62 15.56 4.52
N PRO A 203 -10.63 14.86 3.36
CA PRO A 203 -11.32 15.35 2.16
C PRO A 203 -12.83 15.48 2.35
N SER A 204 -13.50 16.29 1.53
CA SER A 204 -14.95 16.42 1.60
C SER A 204 -15.65 15.08 1.33
N PHE A 205 -16.85 14.87 1.89
CA PHE A 205 -17.60 13.64 1.61
C PHE A 205 -17.99 13.51 0.12
N SER A 206 -18.09 14.64 -0.60
CA SER A 206 -18.34 14.65 -2.05
C SER A 206 -17.12 14.12 -2.81
N ASP A 207 -15.92 14.64 -2.53
CA ASP A 207 -14.67 14.19 -3.14
C ASP A 207 -14.39 12.71 -2.80
N GLN A 208 -14.62 12.30 -1.54
CA GLN A 208 -14.50 10.89 -1.11
C GLN A 208 -15.40 9.97 -1.95
N LYS A 209 -16.66 10.36 -2.19
CA LYS A 209 -17.57 9.60 -3.05
C LYS A 209 -17.14 9.65 -4.52
N LYS A 210 -16.70 10.80 -5.02
CA LYS A 210 -16.28 10.97 -6.42
C LYS A 210 -15.12 10.02 -6.76
N VAL A 211 -14.10 9.96 -5.90
CA VAL A 211 -12.95 9.05 -6.07
C VAL A 211 -13.35 7.58 -5.99
N LEU A 212 -14.15 7.16 -5.00
CA LEU A 212 -14.55 5.75 -4.92
C LEU A 212 -15.50 5.33 -6.04
N THR A 213 -16.43 6.20 -6.46
CA THR A 213 -17.30 5.95 -7.64
C THR A 213 -16.49 5.94 -8.93
N TYR A 214 -15.40 6.71 -8.99
CA TYR A 214 -14.45 6.65 -10.10
C TYR A 214 -13.80 5.26 -10.13
N LEU A 215 -13.16 4.82 -9.04
CA LEU A 215 -12.49 3.51 -8.88
C LEU A 215 -13.43 2.28 -8.80
N GLU A 216 -14.74 2.45 -9.05
CA GLU A 216 -15.70 1.34 -9.17
C GLU A 216 -15.96 0.91 -10.62
N LYS A 217 -15.59 1.75 -11.60
CA LYS A 217 -15.87 1.50 -13.02
C LYS A 217 -14.61 1.02 -13.73
N ASP A 218 -14.74 -0.05 -14.53
CA ASP A 218 -13.63 -0.54 -15.34
C ASP A 218 -13.12 0.54 -16.31
N ARG A 219 -11.79 0.65 -16.39
CA ARG A 219 -11.02 1.59 -17.22
C ARG A 219 -9.65 0.97 -17.52
N PRO A 220 -9.44 0.38 -18.70
CA PRO A 220 -8.20 -0.35 -19.02
C PRO A 220 -6.96 0.57 -19.13
N TYR A 221 -7.17 1.88 -19.23
CA TYR A 221 -6.13 2.92 -19.30
C TYR A 221 -5.70 3.47 -17.94
N LEU A 222 -6.23 2.96 -16.82
CA LEU A 222 -5.71 3.33 -15.50
C LEU A 222 -4.33 2.72 -15.28
N PRO A 223 -3.50 3.31 -14.40
CA PRO A 223 -2.29 2.65 -13.92
C PRO A 223 -2.67 1.27 -13.38
N LYS A 224 -1.90 0.22 -13.71
CA LYS A 224 -2.24 -1.18 -13.40
C LYS A 224 -2.65 -1.38 -11.93
N MET A 225 -2.01 -0.63 -11.02
CA MET A 225 -2.33 -0.68 -9.59
C MET A 225 -3.72 -0.12 -9.27
N LEU A 226 -4.16 0.98 -9.89
CA LEU A 226 -5.52 1.51 -9.66
C LEU A 226 -6.59 0.64 -10.33
N ASN A 227 -6.27 -0.04 -11.43
CA ASN A 227 -7.26 -0.87 -12.14
C ASN A 227 -7.79 -2.04 -11.28
N TYR A 228 -6.96 -2.63 -10.40
CA TYR A 228 -7.45 -3.65 -9.45
C TYR A 228 -8.55 -3.14 -8.51
N GLY A 229 -8.60 -1.83 -8.22
CA GLY A 229 -9.66 -1.20 -7.43
C GLY A 229 -11.05 -1.42 -8.02
N ASN A 230 -11.15 -1.39 -9.35
CA ASN A 230 -12.39 -1.59 -10.11
C ASN A 230 -12.99 -2.99 -9.91
N HIS A 231 -12.16 -4.00 -9.66
CA HIS A 231 -12.60 -5.40 -9.55
C HIS A 231 -12.82 -5.85 -8.10
N ASN A 232 -11.99 -5.38 -7.17
CA ASN A 232 -11.90 -5.92 -5.81
C ASN A 232 -12.37 -4.96 -4.72
N GLY A 233 -12.41 -3.66 -5.00
CA GLY A 233 -12.80 -2.60 -4.08
C GLY A 233 -11.64 -1.68 -3.67
N ALA A 234 -12.00 -0.48 -3.25
CA ALA A 234 -11.13 0.62 -2.87
C ALA A 234 -11.61 1.29 -1.56
N ARG A 235 -10.66 1.87 -0.82
CA ARG A 235 -10.94 2.65 0.40
C ARG A 235 -9.99 3.83 0.53
N ILE A 236 -10.44 4.84 1.28
CA ILE A 236 -9.69 6.03 1.64
C ILE A 236 -9.31 5.92 3.12
N VAL A 237 -8.02 6.00 3.42
CA VAL A 237 -7.45 5.85 4.77
C VAL A 237 -6.52 7.02 5.10
N MET A 238 -6.45 7.44 6.37
CA MET A 238 -5.53 8.51 6.80
C MET A 238 -4.19 7.92 7.28
N ARG A 239 -3.26 7.65 6.35
CA ARG A 239 -1.97 7.03 6.68
C ARG A 239 -0.97 8.04 7.22
N ARG A 240 -0.09 7.59 8.12
CA ARG A 240 1.03 8.37 8.67
C ARG A 240 2.16 8.43 7.66
N THR A 241 2.71 9.59 7.36
CA THR A 241 4.00 9.70 6.68
C THR A 241 5.03 10.40 7.57
N LYS A 242 6.31 10.04 7.43
CA LYS A 242 7.41 10.58 8.24
C LYS A 242 8.09 11.72 7.48
N THR A 243 8.11 12.89 8.09
CA THR A 243 8.88 14.06 7.60
C THR A 243 10.37 13.91 7.92
N LYS A 244 11.25 14.67 7.24
CA LYS A 244 12.69 14.71 7.55
C LYS A 244 12.98 14.98 9.04
N ALA A 245 12.17 15.81 9.70
CA ALA A 245 12.28 16.15 11.11
C ALA A 245 11.81 15.04 12.09
N GLY A 246 11.62 13.80 11.62
CA GLY A 246 11.10 12.67 12.41
C GLY A 246 9.62 12.76 12.80
N GLN A 247 8.99 13.92 12.59
CA GLN A 247 7.58 14.14 12.90
C GLN A 247 6.67 13.37 11.94
N SER A 248 5.61 12.77 12.47
CA SER A 248 4.62 12.03 11.67
C SER A 248 3.36 12.86 11.42
N VAL A 249 3.02 13.11 10.15
CA VAL A 249 1.75 13.73 9.74
C VAL A 249 0.83 12.69 9.12
N ARG A 250 -0.49 12.92 9.09
CA ARG A 250 -1.45 12.00 8.45
C ARG A 250 -2.00 12.61 7.17
N VAL A 251 -2.02 11.81 6.10
CA VAL A 251 -2.52 12.19 4.77
C VAL A 251 -3.53 11.15 4.25
N PRO A 252 -4.54 11.55 3.46
CA PRO A 252 -5.49 10.64 2.86
C PRO A 252 -4.83 9.89 1.69
N MET A 253 -4.86 8.57 1.76
CA MET A 253 -4.32 7.65 0.77
C MET A 253 -5.41 6.72 0.24
N ILE A 254 -5.21 6.22 -0.98
CA ILE A 254 -6.02 5.17 -1.59
C ILE A 254 -5.37 3.81 -1.30
N ASP A 255 -6.13 2.96 -0.61
CA ASP A 255 -5.86 1.53 -0.58
C ASP A 255 -6.80 0.82 -1.57
N ILE A 256 -6.27 -0.14 -2.32
CA ILE A 256 -7.05 -1.11 -3.09
C ILE A 256 -7.05 -2.46 -2.39
N LEU A 257 -7.96 -3.35 -2.77
CA LEU A 257 -7.89 -4.75 -2.38
C LEU A 257 -7.16 -5.57 -3.46
N ASN A 258 -5.96 -6.05 -3.18
CA ASN A 258 -5.17 -6.85 -4.14
C ASN A 258 -5.29 -8.35 -3.83
N ASP A 259 -6.40 -8.99 -4.23
CA ASP A 259 -6.47 -10.46 -4.37
C ASP A 259 -7.76 -11.00 -5.01
N ARG A 260 -7.75 -12.26 -5.49
CA ARG A 260 -8.97 -13.02 -5.79
C ARG A 260 -9.71 -13.42 -4.49
N ALA A 261 -10.54 -12.51 -3.98
CA ALA A 261 -11.62 -12.76 -3.01
C ALA A 261 -11.29 -13.36 -1.62
N THR A 262 -10.12 -13.94 -1.36
CA THR A 262 -9.81 -14.67 -0.11
C THR A 262 -8.73 -14.04 0.76
N GLY A 263 -7.64 -13.49 0.19
CA GLY A 263 -6.53 -12.92 0.97
C GLY A 263 -6.89 -11.67 1.80
N ASN A 264 -7.81 -10.84 1.30
CA ASN A 264 -8.24 -9.58 1.92
C ASN A 264 -7.08 -8.59 2.25
N ASN A 265 -5.97 -8.67 1.50
CA ASN A 265 -4.85 -7.75 1.61
C ASN A 265 -5.21 -6.39 1.01
N TRP A 266 -5.11 -5.33 1.82
CA TRP A 266 -5.33 -3.95 1.37
C TRP A 266 -3.98 -3.28 1.16
N GLU A 267 -3.70 -2.91 -0.09
CA GLU A 267 -2.43 -2.33 -0.50
C GLU A 267 -2.58 -0.84 -0.74
N GLU A 268 -1.66 -0.04 -0.17
CA GLU A 268 -1.53 1.38 -0.47
C GLU A 268 -0.96 1.56 -1.88
N ILE A 269 -1.64 2.39 -2.68
CA ILE A 269 -1.31 2.60 -4.09
C ILE A 269 -0.91 4.06 -4.39
N ASN A 270 -1.78 5.02 -4.07
CA ASN A 270 -1.60 6.42 -4.45
C ASN A 270 -2.13 7.39 -3.38
N SER A 271 -1.65 8.63 -3.43
CA SER A 271 -2.27 9.73 -2.70
C SER A 271 -3.74 9.90 -3.10
N PHE A 272 -4.58 10.35 -2.17
CA PHE A 272 -5.95 10.72 -2.52
C PHE A 272 -6.00 11.91 -3.49
N ALA A 273 -5.01 12.81 -3.45
CA ALA A 273 -4.93 13.99 -4.33
C ALA A 273 -4.81 13.58 -5.81
N SER A 274 -3.82 12.74 -6.15
CA SER A 274 -3.60 12.28 -7.53
C SER A 274 -4.83 11.57 -8.14
N VAL A 275 -5.52 10.74 -7.36
CA VAL A 275 -6.73 10.06 -7.83
C VAL A 275 -7.94 11.01 -7.87
N LEU A 276 -8.00 12.03 -7.02
CA LEU A 276 -9.05 13.06 -7.07
C LEU A 276 -8.92 13.91 -8.33
N ASP A 277 -7.71 14.32 -8.68
CA ASP A 277 -7.41 15.11 -9.87
C ASP A 277 -7.74 14.31 -11.14
N LEU A 278 -7.27 13.05 -11.22
CA LEU A 278 -7.65 12.12 -12.28
C LEU A 278 -9.17 12.00 -12.42
N ALA A 279 -9.89 11.85 -11.30
CA ALA A 279 -11.35 11.74 -11.29
C ALA A 279 -12.06 13.07 -11.58
N LYS A 280 -11.37 14.22 -11.51
CA LYS A 280 -11.90 15.56 -11.80
C LYS A 280 -11.69 16.00 -13.25
N LEU A 281 -10.76 15.39 -13.99
CA LEU A 281 -10.50 15.71 -15.40
C LEU A 281 -11.78 15.69 -16.26
N PRO A 282 -11.99 16.69 -17.14
CA PRO A 282 -13.24 16.87 -17.88
C PRO A 282 -13.50 15.74 -18.90
N ASN A 283 -12.44 15.08 -19.38
CA ASN A 283 -12.51 13.94 -20.29
C ASN A 283 -12.86 12.60 -19.60
N GLY A 284 -13.17 12.62 -18.30
CA GLY A 284 -13.46 11.43 -17.49
C GLY A 284 -12.24 10.64 -17.05
N GLY A 285 -11.05 11.28 -17.01
CA GLY A 285 -9.78 10.68 -16.61
C GLY A 285 -9.10 9.84 -17.70
N LYS A 286 -9.51 10.03 -18.97
CA LYS A 286 -8.85 9.40 -20.12
C LYS A 286 -7.45 9.99 -20.33
N PRO A 287 -6.46 9.22 -20.81
CA PRO A 287 -5.19 9.78 -21.24
C PRO A 287 -5.37 10.79 -22.38
N ILE A 288 -4.61 11.89 -22.33
CA ILE A 288 -4.38 12.79 -23.47
C ILE A 288 -3.21 12.29 -24.34
N ALA A 289 -2.36 11.41 -23.81
CA ALA A 289 -1.34 10.68 -24.56
C ALA A 289 -1.14 9.27 -23.97
N THR A 290 -0.90 8.29 -24.84
CA THR A 290 -0.60 6.90 -24.50
C THR A 290 0.65 6.46 -25.26
N TYR A 291 1.57 5.75 -24.59
CA TYR A 291 2.84 5.33 -25.16
C TYR A 291 3.03 3.81 -25.06
N ASP A 292 3.43 3.20 -26.17
CA ASP A 292 3.84 1.79 -26.24
C ASP A 292 5.33 1.70 -25.91
N VAL A 293 5.65 1.12 -24.74
CA VAL A 293 7.04 0.95 -24.27
C VAL A 293 7.90 0.13 -25.22
N ASN A 294 7.30 -0.68 -26.10
CA ASN A 294 8.03 -1.42 -27.12
C ASN A 294 8.52 -0.51 -28.28
N LYS A 295 7.91 0.66 -28.45
CA LYS A 295 8.20 1.63 -29.53
C LYS A 295 8.91 2.90 -29.03
N THR A 296 8.57 3.37 -27.85
CA THR A 296 9.04 4.67 -27.33
C THR A 296 9.34 4.59 -25.84
N SER A 297 10.48 5.13 -25.42
CA SER A 297 10.75 5.44 -24.02
C SER A 297 10.29 6.86 -23.75
N VAL A 298 9.44 7.04 -22.74
CA VAL A 298 9.02 8.36 -22.26
C VAL A 298 9.35 8.40 -20.78
N ILE A 299 10.13 9.40 -20.33
CA ILE A 299 10.68 9.46 -18.97
C ILE A 299 10.68 10.88 -18.41
N PRO A 300 10.52 11.05 -17.08
CA PRO A 300 10.71 12.35 -16.42
C PRO A 300 12.21 12.63 -16.25
N PHE A 301 12.81 13.27 -17.26
CA PHE A 301 14.25 13.54 -17.27
C PHE A 301 14.66 14.46 -16.10
N GLY A 302 15.72 14.10 -15.40
CA GLY A 302 16.08 14.70 -14.11
C GLY A 302 15.53 13.95 -12.88
N GLY A 303 14.80 12.84 -13.06
CA GLY A 303 14.45 11.92 -11.98
C GLY A 303 13.41 12.41 -10.99
N ARG A 304 12.78 13.57 -11.23
CA ARG A 304 11.83 14.22 -10.32
C ARG A 304 10.40 13.77 -10.56
N GLN A 305 9.79 13.25 -9.50
CA GLN A 305 8.37 12.90 -9.43
C GLN A 305 7.79 13.31 -8.07
N PHE A 306 6.47 13.49 -8.02
CA PHE A 306 5.74 13.90 -6.83
C PHE A 306 4.46 13.04 -6.66
N ASP A 307 4.10 12.72 -5.41
CA ASP A 307 2.82 12.10 -5.02
C ASP A 307 1.69 13.13 -4.86
N PHE A 308 2.02 14.42 -4.80
CA PHE A 308 1.08 15.54 -4.61
C PHE A 308 1.28 16.62 -5.68
N PRO A 309 0.25 17.40 -6.03
CA PRO A 309 0.34 18.55 -6.95
C PRO A 309 0.96 19.77 -6.26
N ASP A 310 2.11 19.59 -5.61
CA ASP A 310 2.96 20.63 -5.03
C ASP A 310 4.39 20.06 -4.96
N PRO A 311 5.31 20.49 -5.84
CA PRO A 311 6.71 20.03 -5.86
C PRO A 311 7.45 20.26 -4.55
N ASN A 312 6.96 21.15 -3.69
CA ASN A 312 7.57 21.48 -2.41
C ASN A 312 6.99 20.66 -1.25
N ALA A 313 5.81 20.04 -1.39
CA ALA A 313 5.21 19.21 -0.35
C ALA A 313 5.94 17.88 -0.16
N GLU A 314 6.25 17.20 -1.27
CA GLU A 314 7.09 16.01 -1.32
C GLU A 314 7.81 15.96 -2.67
N PHE A 315 9.02 15.40 -2.68
CA PHE A 315 9.69 15.00 -3.91
C PHE A 315 10.51 13.72 -3.77
N SER A 316 10.50 12.92 -4.83
CA SER A 316 11.44 11.82 -5.03
C SER A 316 12.35 12.12 -6.21
N ALA A 317 13.67 11.94 -6.00
CA ALA A 317 14.73 12.16 -6.99
C ALA A 317 15.21 10.85 -7.66
N ALA A 318 14.41 9.78 -7.57
CA ALA A 318 14.68 8.47 -8.14
C ALA A 318 13.46 7.93 -8.90
N ALA A 319 12.83 8.80 -9.71
CA ALA A 319 11.78 8.39 -10.62
C ALA A 319 12.30 7.33 -11.60
N ASN A 320 11.71 6.13 -11.54
CA ASN A 320 12.08 4.98 -12.35
C ASN A 320 10.89 4.51 -13.20
N GLY A 321 11.21 3.81 -14.29
CA GLY A 321 10.23 3.27 -15.23
C GLY A 321 9.68 4.31 -16.22
N PRO A 322 9.01 3.84 -17.28
CA PRO A 322 8.48 4.71 -18.32
C PRO A 322 7.15 5.36 -17.88
N ILE A 323 6.86 6.50 -18.49
CA ILE A 323 5.53 7.10 -18.56
C ILE A 323 4.76 6.40 -19.67
N THR A 324 3.71 5.67 -19.31
CA THR A 324 2.82 4.96 -20.25
C THR A 324 1.60 5.81 -20.65
N HIS A 325 1.15 6.70 -19.76
CA HIS A 325 0.02 7.59 -19.99
C HIS A 325 0.30 8.99 -19.45
N ILE A 326 -0.17 10.01 -20.15
CA ILE A 326 -0.35 11.36 -19.60
C ILE A 326 -1.84 11.62 -19.53
N TYR A 327 -2.38 11.95 -18.36
CA TYR A 327 -3.81 12.18 -18.14
C TYR A 327 -4.21 13.66 -18.29
N GLY A 328 -3.32 14.57 -17.90
CA GLY A 328 -3.50 16.01 -18.06
C GLY A 328 -2.22 16.77 -17.67
N ASN A 329 -2.21 18.05 -17.99
CA ASN A 329 -1.13 18.99 -17.65
C ASN A 329 -1.68 20.09 -16.72
N ASP A 330 -0.91 21.16 -16.54
CA ASP A 330 -1.33 22.39 -15.86
C ASP A 330 -1.68 22.19 -14.37
N PHE A 331 -1.14 21.11 -13.77
CA PHE A 331 -1.20 20.83 -12.33
C PHE A 331 -0.06 21.53 -11.58
N GLY A 332 -0.18 21.58 -10.26
CA GLY A 332 0.78 22.26 -9.38
C GLY A 332 0.46 23.74 -9.17
N PRO A 333 1.13 24.40 -8.22
CA PRO A 333 0.99 25.84 -7.98
C PRO A 333 1.44 26.67 -9.19
N ASP A 334 2.47 26.22 -9.89
CA ASP A 334 3.08 26.91 -11.04
C ASP A 334 2.54 26.44 -12.40
N HIS A 335 1.45 25.64 -12.40
CA HIS A 335 0.79 25.10 -13.59
C HIS A 335 1.74 24.39 -14.58
N ASN A 336 2.80 23.77 -14.07
CA ASN A 336 3.88 23.20 -14.86
C ASN A 336 3.97 21.67 -14.76
N LEU A 337 3.08 21.00 -14.02
CA LEU A 337 3.10 19.55 -13.80
C LEU A 337 2.13 18.79 -14.70
N SER A 338 2.56 17.64 -15.20
CA SER A 338 1.71 16.61 -15.80
C SER A 338 1.35 15.54 -14.79
N LEU A 339 0.08 15.11 -14.78
CA LEU A 339 -0.36 13.89 -14.09
C LEU A 339 -0.19 12.69 -15.03
N VAL A 340 0.62 11.71 -14.62
CA VAL A 340 1.08 10.60 -15.47
C VAL A 340 0.88 9.23 -14.81
N ASP A 341 0.78 8.18 -15.63
CA ASP A 341 1.03 6.79 -15.24
C ASP A 341 2.52 6.51 -15.42
N GLN A 342 3.22 6.27 -14.33
CA GLN A 342 4.65 5.97 -14.31
C GLN A 342 4.90 4.74 -13.44
N ASP A 343 5.52 3.70 -14.01
CA ASP A 343 5.67 2.36 -13.41
C ASP A 343 4.40 1.84 -12.71
N ARG A 344 3.22 2.05 -13.31
CA ARG A 344 1.90 1.60 -12.82
C ARG A 344 1.31 2.39 -11.64
N TRP A 345 1.86 3.56 -11.31
CA TRP A 345 1.31 4.49 -10.30
C TRP A 345 0.98 5.84 -10.92
N LEU A 346 0.00 6.56 -10.34
CA LEU A 346 -0.11 8.00 -10.62
C LEU A 346 1.08 8.76 -10.01
N ARG A 347 1.66 9.65 -10.79
CA ARG A 347 2.70 10.60 -10.36
C ARG A 347 2.42 11.97 -10.99
N TYR A 348 2.87 13.03 -10.34
CA TYR A 348 3.08 14.31 -11.01
C TYR A 348 4.55 14.42 -11.40
N VAL A 349 4.83 14.95 -12.59
CA VAL A 349 6.19 15.18 -13.11
C VAL A 349 6.25 16.55 -13.81
N PRO A 350 7.40 17.24 -13.85
CA PRO A 350 7.51 18.52 -14.55
C PRO A 350 7.30 18.32 -16.06
N THR A 351 6.32 19.03 -16.63
CA THR A 351 5.87 18.87 -18.03
C THR A 351 7.01 19.13 -19.02
N SER A 352 7.83 20.15 -18.75
CA SER A 352 9.00 20.54 -19.55
C SER A 352 10.13 19.51 -19.56
N ASN A 353 10.12 18.56 -18.61
CA ASN A 353 11.13 17.52 -18.47
C ASN A 353 10.68 16.14 -19.01
N ILE A 354 9.48 16.03 -19.62
CA ILE A 354 9.02 14.78 -20.23
C ILE A 354 9.79 14.53 -21.54
N LEU A 355 10.88 13.76 -21.44
CA LEU A 355 11.67 13.32 -22.58
C LEU A 355 10.96 12.16 -23.29
N LYS A 356 11.03 12.16 -24.62
CA LYS A 356 10.49 11.11 -25.50
C LYS A 356 11.59 10.69 -26.48
N LEU A 357 11.96 9.42 -26.50
CA LEU A 357 12.95 8.86 -27.42
C LEU A 357 12.47 7.51 -27.99
N SER A 358 12.93 7.15 -29.18
CA SER A 358 12.59 5.85 -29.77
C SER A 358 13.28 4.69 -29.04
N ASN A 359 12.54 3.59 -28.83
CA ASN A 359 13.07 2.30 -28.39
C ASN A 359 13.37 1.34 -29.57
N THR A 360 13.15 1.78 -30.81
CA THR A 360 13.38 0.94 -32.00
C THR A 360 14.63 1.30 -32.78
N GLN A 361 15.07 2.56 -32.71
CA GLN A 361 16.27 3.09 -33.38
C GLN A 361 16.85 4.32 -32.65
N PRO A 362 18.16 4.60 -32.77
CA PRO A 362 18.76 5.85 -32.28
C PRO A 362 18.17 7.09 -32.95
N THR A 363 18.12 8.20 -32.21
CA THR A 363 17.66 9.51 -32.72
C THR A 363 18.87 10.39 -32.98
N PHE A 364 19.07 10.86 -34.22
CA PHE A 364 20.10 11.85 -34.53
C PHE A 364 19.54 13.26 -34.37
N LYS A 365 20.21 14.12 -33.59
CA LYS A 365 19.82 15.52 -33.38
C LYS A 365 21.04 16.36 -33.00
N ASP A 366 21.13 17.59 -33.49
CA ASP A 366 22.16 18.57 -33.10
C ASP A 366 23.61 18.02 -33.14
N GLY A 367 23.92 17.16 -34.11
CA GLY A 367 25.25 16.54 -34.27
C GLY A 367 25.53 15.35 -33.34
N ILE A 368 24.56 14.86 -32.58
CA ILE A 368 24.72 13.80 -31.57
C ILE A 368 23.67 12.70 -31.78
N TRP A 369 24.05 11.44 -31.56
CA TRP A 369 23.12 10.31 -31.49
C TRP A 369 22.56 10.14 -30.06
N TYR A 370 21.26 9.91 -29.92
CA TYR A 370 20.59 9.71 -28.63
C TYR A 370 19.84 8.38 -28.62
N TYR A 371 19.96 7.61 -27.54
CA TYR A 371 19.06 6.50 -27.25
C TYR A 371 18.80 6.38 -25.74
N PRO A 372 17.58 5.99 -25.32
CA PRO A 372 17.21 5.88 -23.92
C PRO A 372 17.56 4.51 -23.35
N ALA A 373 17.54 4.37 -22.03
CA ALA A 373 17.36 3.08 -21.37
C ALA A 373 16.07 2.38 -21.83
N THR A 374 16.12 1.05 -22.03
CA THR A 374 14.97 0.28 -22.49
C THR A 374 13.99 -0.05 -21.37
N PHE A 375 12.70 0.01 -21.71
CA PHE A 375 11.60 -0.54 -20.93
C PHE A 375 10.73 -1.48 -21.79
N GLN A 376 11.29 -1.99 -22.89
CA GLN A 376 10.60 -2.91 -23.79
C GLN A 376 10.29 -4.24 -23.08
N ASN A 377 9.12 -4.81 -23.35
CA ASN A 377 8.77 -6.09 -22.75
C ASN A 377 9.61 -7.22 -23.34
N ASN A 378 10.13 -8.11 -22.48
CA ASN A 378 10.91 -9.29 -22.86
C ASN A 378 12.23 -9.01 -23.62
N VAL A 379 12.77 -7.80 -23.53
CA VAL A 379 14.10 -7.44 -24.06
C VAL A 379 15.05 -7.15 -22.91
N SER A 380 16.24 -7.76 -22.90
CA SER A 380 17.28 -7.44 -21.90
C SER A 380 18.06 -6.19 -22.31
N TYR A 381 18.52 -5.41 -21.32
CA TYR A 381 19.31 -4.19 -21.52
C TYR A 381 20.47 -4.40 -22.52
N GLY A 382 21.35 -5.36 -22.28
CA GLY A 382 22.49 -5.62 -23.18
C GLY A 382 22.12 -5.99 -24.63
N LYS A 383 21.00 -6.71 -24.87
CA LYS A 383 20.53 -6.99 -26.25
C LYS A 383 20.03 -5.73 -26.94
N TYR A 384 19.36 -4.87 -26.18
CA TYR A 384 18.88 -3.58 -26.67
C TYR A 384 20.04 -2.61 -26.95
N ASP A 385 21.02 -2.53 -26.06
CA ASP A 385 22.20 -1.67 -26.22
C ASP A 385 23.01 -2.08 -27.46
N GLN A 386 23.28 -3.39 -27.63
CA GLN A 386 23.92 -3.93 -28.83
C GLN A 386 23.16 -3.56 -30.12
N LYS A 387 21.83 -3.67 -30.11
CA LYS A 387 20.99 -3.27 -31.25
C LYS A 387 21.09 -1.78 -31.55
N MET A 388 21.02 -0.92 -30.53
CA MET A 388 21.08 0.53 -30.72
C MET A 388 22.44 0.99 -31.24
N LEU A 389 23.54 0.48 -30.65
CA LEU A 389 24.90 0.79 -31.08
C LEU A 389 25.17 0.32 -32.52
N GLY A 390 24.69 -0.87 -32.90
CA GLY A 390 24.82 -1.40 -34.26
C GLY A 390 24.03 -0.64 -35.34
N GLN A 391 23.15 0.30 -34.96
CA GLN A 391 22.40 1.15 -35.89
C GLN A 391 22.98 2.58 -36.03
N MET A 392 23.96 2.96 -35.19
CA MET A 392 24.60 4.26 -35.30
C MET A 392 25.62 4.28 -36.44
N ASN A 393 25.75 5.43 -37.10
CA ASN A 393 26.76 5.65 -38.12
C ASN A 393 27.82 6.66 -37.60
N PRO A 394 29.05 6.23 -37.28
CA PRO A 394 30.12 7.10 -36.81
C PRO A 394 30.53 8.21 -37.79
N SER A 395 30.36 7.99 -39.10
CA SER A 395 30.62 9.01 -40.14
C SER A 395 29.59 10.14 -40.15
N LYS A 396 28.43 9.97 -39.49
CA LYS A 396 27.45 11.05 -39.26
C LYS A 396 27.71 11.81 -37.95
N SER A 397 28.22 11.11 -36.94
CA SER A 397 28.72 11.72 -35.70
C SER A 397 29.52 10.69 -34.91
N GLN A 398 30.67 11.14 -34.41
CA GLN A 398 31.52 10.39 -33.50
C GLN A 398 31.01 10.42 -32.05
N TYR A 399 29.81 10.98 -31.78
CA TYR A 399 29.28 11.11 -30.42
C TYR A 399 27.89 10.50 -30.27
N TYR A 400 27.68 9.76 -29.17
CA TYR A 400 26.34 9.42 -28.71
C TYR A 400 26.14 9.70 -27.23
N ARG A 401 24.88 9.88 -26.84
CA ARG A 401 24.40 9.97 -25.46
C ARG A 401 23.46 8.82 -25.15
N TYR A 402 23.86 7.97 -24.20
CA TYR A 402 22.97 7.01 -23.57
C TYR A 402 22.20 7.72 -22.46
N VAL A 403 20.88 7.82 -22.62
CA VAL A 403 20.03 8.66 -21.79
C VAL A 403 19.27 7.82 -20.76
N THR A 404 19.37 8.22 -19.51
CA THR A 404 18.62 7.64 -18.38
C THR A 404 17.62 8.66 -17.84
N THR A 405 16.77 8.25 -16.91
CA THR A 405 15.87 9.19 -16.23
C THR A 405 16.63 10.24 -15.42
N LEU A 406 17.87 9.96 -15.02
CA LEU A 406 18.66 10.75 -14.07
C LEU A 406 19.72 11.63 -14.76
N GLY A 407 19.87 11.52 -16.08
CA GLY A 407 20.92 12.21 -16.84
C GLY A 407 21.38 11.38 -18.02
N PHE A 408 22.63 11.54 -18.45
CA PHE A 408 23.16 10.81 -19.60
C PHE A 408 24.66 10.56 -19.51
N TYR A 409 25.10 9.52 -20.23
CA TYR A 409 26.50 9.17 -20.44
C TYR A 409 26.86 9.53 -21.88
N GLN A 410 27.92 10.31 -22.10
CA GLN A 410 28.43 10.58 -23.45
C GLN A 410 29.59 9.65 -23.79
N TYR A 411 29.58 9.16 -25.02
CA TYR A 411 30.60 8.30 -25.61
C TYR A 411 31.13 8.91 -26.91
N HIS A 412 32.41 8.62 -27.21
CA HIS A 412 33.12 9.03 -28.41
C HIS A 412 33.56 7.82 -29.23
N TYR A 413 33.48 7.90 -30.57
CA TYR A 413 33.96 6.85 -31.48
C TYR A 413 35.39 7.12 -31.92
N GLU A 414 36.29 6.23 -31.53
CA GLU A 414 37.72 6.32 -31.82
C GLU A 414 38.32 4.92 -31.98
N ASN A 415 39.28 4.77 -32.91
CA ASN A 415 40.01 3.51 -33.11
C ASN A 415 39.09 2.29 -33.31
N GLY A 416 37.99 2.49 -34.05
CA GLY A 416 37.00 1.46 -34.38
C GLY A 416 35.98 1.15 -33.27
N LYS A 417 36.04 1.80 -32.11
CA LYS A 417 35.24 1.48 -30.92
C LYS A 417 34.63 2.72 -30.26
N TRP A 418 33.57 2.51 -29.48
CA TRP A 418 32.97 3.54 -28.63
C TRP A 418 33.60 3.53 -27.23
N HIS A 419 34.00 4.69 -26.74
CA HIS A 419 34.64 4.89 -25.43
C HIS A 419 33.83 5.90 -24.61
N GLY A 420 33.67 5.66 -23.31
CA GLY A 420 32.99 6.61 -22.43
C GLY A 420 33.84 7.86 -22.20
N GLN A 421 33.29 9.05 -22.42
CA GLN A 421 33.98 10.32 -22.16
C GLN A 421 33.63 10.86 -20.76
N TYR A 422 32.34 11.05 -20.50
CA TYR A 422 31.84 11.65 -19.28
C TYR A 422 30.37 11.26 -19.01
N GLN A 423 29.93 11.47 -17.78
CA GLN A 423 28.52 11.48 -17.41
C GLN A 423 28.10 12.87 -16.94
N ALA A 424 26.88 13.25 -17.25
CA ALA A 424 26.22 14.45 -16.76
C ALA A 424 24.90 14.03 -16.11
N MET A 425 24.79 14.21 -14.80
CA MET A 425 23.72 13.64 -13.98
C MET A 425 23.04 14.68 -13.11
N PHE A 426 21.71 14.63 -13.07
CA PHE A 426 20.83 15.47 -12.27
C PHE A 426 20.52 14.76 -10.96
N PHE A 427 21.53 14.66 -10.09
CA PHE A 427 21.43 13.93 -8.84
C PHE A 427 21.30 14.86 -7.62
N SER A 428 20.76 14.28 -6.55
CA SER A 428 20.93 14.79 -5.20
C SER A 428 21.44 13.63 -4.34
N ASN A 429 22.76 13.40 -4.37
CA ASN A 429 23.45 12.45 -3.48
C ASN A 429 23.25 12.81 -1.99
N GLN A 430 22.82 14.03 -1.69
CA GLN A 430 22.09 14.39 -0.48
C GLN A 430 20.77 15.09 -0.84
N PRO A 431 19.64 14.81 -0.17
CA PRO A 431 18.38 15.50 -0.43
C PRO A 431 18.47 16.94 0.05
N THR A 432 18.66 17.88 -0.87
CA THR A 432 18.94 19.29 -0.60
C THR A 432 17.89 19.93 0.33
N PRO A 433 18.26 20.87 1.23
CA PRO A 433 17.31 21.50 2.16
C PRO A 433 16.20 22.26 1.44
N ASN A 434 16.53 22.88 0.30
CA ASN A 434 15.68 23.83 -0.43
C ASN A 434 15.07 23.22 -1.72
N GLY A 435 15.15 21.90 -1.90
CA GLY A 435 14.59 21.22 -3.07
C GLY A 435 15.32 21.45 -4.40
N GLN A 436 16.53 22.03 -4.37
CA GLN A 436 17.35 22.24 -5.56
C GLN A 436 17.64 20.93 -6.32
N VAL A 437 17.70 21.02 -7.65
CA VAL A 437 18.31 20.01 -8.52
C VAL A 437 19.75 20.43 -8.78
N ILE A 438 20.69 19.48 -8.79
CA ILE A 438 22.12 19.74 -9.06
C ILE A 438 22.53 18.93 -10.27
N LEU A 439 23.23 19.57 -11.22
CA LEU A 439 23.90 18.90 -12.32
C LEU A 439 25.35 18.63 -11.92
N THR A 440 25.63 17.37 -11.60
CA THR A 440 26.96 16.84 -11.35
C THR A 440 27.55 16.30 -12.64
N PHE A 441 28.81 16.66 -12.91
CA PHE A 441 29.62 16.16 -14.01
C PHE A 441 30.69 15.22 -13.48
N ALA A 442 31.03 14.17 -14.23
CA ALA A 442 32.20 13.33 -13.93
C ALA A 442 32.79 12.76 -15.22
N LYS A 443 34.12 12.71 -15.30
CA LYS A 443 34.81 11.99 -16.37
C LYS A 443 34.53 10.50 -16.25
N LEU A 444 34.41 9.78 -17.36
CA LEU A 444 34.33 8.32 -17.36
C LEU A 444 35.71 7.72 -17.60
N VAL A 445 36.06 6.72 -16.81
CA VAL A 445 37.29 5.94 -16.96
C VAL A 445 36.98 4.45 -16.93
N THR A 446 37.66 3.69 -17.77
CA THR A 446 37.62 2.23 -17.73
C THR A 446 38.46 1.76 -16.55
N LYS A 447 37.85 0.96 -15.66
CA LYS A 447 38.51 0.27 -14.56
C LYS A 447 38.44 -1.23 -14.79
N SER A 448 39.44 -1.95 -14.35
CA SER A 448 39.53 -3.41 -14.46
C SER A 448 40.11 -3.99 -13.19
N ASP A 449 39.60 -5.12 -12.75
CA ASP A 449 40.21 -5.97 -11.73
C ASP A 449 40.48 -7.38 -12.28
N ALA A 450 40.69 -8.36 -11.41
CA ALA A 450 40.97 -9.74 -11.80
C ALA A 450 39.75 -10.49 -12.38
N TYR A 451 38.54 -9.92 -12.30
CA TYR A 451 37.28 -10.59 -12.63
C TYR A 451 36.46 -9.85 -13.69
N ASP A 452 36.51 -8.51 -13.73
CA ASP A 452 35.67 -7.71 -14.62
C ASP A 452 36.35 -6.41 -15.11
N THR A 453 35.78 -5.79 -16.14
CA THR A 453 36.17 -4.47 -16.67
C THR A 453 34.92 -3.61 -16.87
N TRP A 454 34.83 -2.50 -16.14
CA TRP A 454 33.66 -1.63 -16.12
C TRP A 454 34.03 -0.16 -16.30
N VAL A 455 33.07 0.65 -16.73
CA VAL A 455 33.22 2.10 -16.80
C VAL A 455 32.77 2.71 -15.48
N ALA A 456 33.59 3.56 -14.87
CA ALA A 456 33.31 4.24 -13.61
C ALA A 456 33.47 5.77 -13.74
N PRO A 457 32.68 6.57 -13.00
CA PRO A 457 32.93 8.00 -12.90
C PRO A 457 34.18 8.29 -12.05
N GLU A 458 34.89 9.33 -12.44
CA GLU A 458 36.06 9.88 -11.76
C GLU A 458 35.87 11.39 -11.52
N ASN A 459 36.32 11.86 -10.36
CA ASN A 459 36.26 13.26 -9.91
C ASN A 459 34.89 13.96 -10.13
N PRO A 460 33.79 13.40 -9.59
CA PRO A 460 32.46 13.99 -9.71
C PRO A 460 32.41 15.36 -9.01
N HIS A 461 31.93 16.38 -9.73
CA HIS A 461 31.80 17.75 -9.22
C HIS A 461 30.56 18.45 -9.80
N ASP A 462 30.04 19.45 -9.09
CA ASP A 462 28.81 20.14 -9.49
C ASP A 462 29.12 21.30 -10.44
N ILE A 463 28.40 21.35 -11.57
CA ILE A 463 28.60 22.36 -12.63
C ILE A 463 27.40 23.31 -12.80
N HIS A 464 26.24 22.97 -12.23
CA HIS A 464 25.09 23.87 -12.19
C HIS A 464 24.11 23.49 -11.07
N THR A 465 23.50 24.49 -10.43
CA THR A 465 22.45 24.30 -9.42
C THR A 465 21.17 25.01 -9.87
N PHE A 466 20.07 24.26 -9.93
CA PHE A 466 18.75 24.76 -10.28
C PHE A 466 17.91 25.01 -9.03
N SER A 467 17.19 26.13 -9.00
CA SER A 467 16.19 26.43 -7.98
C SER A 467 14.87 25.68 -8.26
N GLY A 468 14.29 25.06 -7.24
CA GLY A 468 12.99 24.37 -7.32
C GLY A 468 13.10 22.87 -7.62
N ASN A 469 12.14 22.10 -7.08
CA ASN A 469 12.08 20.64 -7.25
C ASN A 469 11.64 20.19 -8.64
N ASP A 470 11.02 21.11 -9.38
CA ASP A 470 10.37 21.02 -10.67
C ASP A 470 11.13 21.78 -11.77
N ALA A 471 12.36 22.22 -11.47
CA ALA A 471 13.21 22.97 -12.38
C ALA A 471 13.33 22.31 -13.77
N THR A 472 13.33 23.13 -14.81
CA THR A 472 13.47 22.65 -16.20
C THR A 472 14.94 22.33 -16.50
N VAL A 473 15.25 21.03 -16.58
CA VAL A 473 16.62 20.51 -16.77
C VAL A 473 16.84 19.86 -18.13
N LEU A 474 15.77 19.46 -18.83
CA LEU A 474 15.85 18.81 -20.15
C LEU A 474 16.68 19.58 -21.21
N PRO A 475 16.71 20.94 -21.26
CA PRO A 475 17.58 21.66 -22.21
C PRO A 475 19.08 21.31 -22.10
N TYR A 476 19.54 20.84 -20.94
CA TYR A 476 20.94 20.46 -20.75
C TYR A 476 21.30 19.15 -21.50
N LEU A 477 20.34 18.24 -21.69
CA LEU A 477 20.53 17.04 -22.53
C LEU A 477 20.94 17.37 -23.96
N TYR A 478 20.55 18.56 -24.46
CA TYR A 478 20.80 19.00 -25.84
C TYR A 478 21.94 20.01 -25.98
N LYS A 479 22.70 20.30 -24.90
CA LYS A 479 23.91 21.15 -25.00
C LYS A 479 24.96 20.45 -25.87
N PRO A 480 25.70 21.17 -26.75
CA PRO A 480 26.70 20.57 -27.62
C PRO A 480 27.84 19.91 -26.80
N VAL A 481 28.66 19.08 -27.45
CA VAL A 481 29.82 18.44 -26.80
C VAL A 481 30.75 19.47 -26.17
N SER A 482 31.05 20.55 -26.90
CA SER A 482 31.90 21.67 -26.46
C SER A 482 31.43 22.42 -25.21
N TYR A 483 30.14 22.33 -24.85
CA TYR A 483 29.66 22.87 -23.57
C TYR A 483 30.20 22.06 -22.39
N TYR A 484 30.37 20.75 -22.56
CA TYR A 484 30.79 19.84 -21.51
C TYR A 484 32.30 19.62 -21.45
N ASP A 485 33.01 19.78 -22.59
CA ASP A 485 34.48 19.75 -22.64
C ASP A 485 35.13 20.85 -21.77
N ALA A 486 34.37 21.88 -21.39
CA ALA A 486 34.78 22.88 -20.40
C ALA A 486 34.99 22.29 -18.99
N PHE A 487 34.35 21.17 -18.66
CA PHE A 487 34.36 20.52 -17.34
C PHE A 487 35.18 19.22 -17.30
N THR A 488 35.83 18.82 -18.40
CA THR A 488 36.68 17.61 -18.47
C THR A 488 38.13 17.83 -17.98
N LYS A 489 38.45 19.03 -17.48
CA LYS A 489 39.80 19.44 -17.07
C LYS A 489 40.12 19.09 -15.62
#